data_AF-A0A6I4N377-F1
#
_entry.id   AF-A0A6I4N377-F1
#
_cell.length_a   1.000
_cell.length_b   1.000
_cell.length_c   1.000
_cell.angle_alpha   90.00
_cell.angle_beta   90.00
_cell.angle_gamma   90.00
#
_symmetry.space_group_name_H-M   'P 1'
#
loop_
_entity.id
_entity.type
_entity.pdbx_description
1 polymer ?
#
loop_
_entity_poly.entity_id
_entity_poly.type
_entity_poly.pdbx_seq_one_letter_code
_entity_poly.pdbx_strand_id
1 'polypeptide(L)'
;MAARGLHTISDLIPLLTERGITLSASQIYRLVSTRPDRISLTVLGALTDALECTVEDLCAFRAEAAPIRKAAGASPTVIDLNTTIHPKRARIRRTD
;
A
#
# COMPACT_ATOMS: atom_id res chain seq x y z
N MET A 1 -8.88 22.53 -9.08
CA MET A 1 -9.78 23.62 -8.63
C MET A 1 -9.55 24.88 -9.46
N ALA A 2 -8.53 25.69 -9.15
CA ALA A 2 -8.31 26.98 -9.82
C ALA A 2 -8.13 26.88 -11.35
N ALA A 3 -7.49 25.82 -11.84
CA ALA A 3 -7.36 25.56 -13.28
C ALA A 3 -8.71 25.44 -14.02
N ARG A 4 -9.78 25.07 -13.30
CA ARG A 4 -11.16 24.95 -13.82
C ARG A 4 -12.03 26.14 -13.39
N GLY A 5 -11.44 27.24 -12.89
CA GLY A 5 -12.18 28.42 -12.41
C GLY A 5 -12.96 28.22 -11.11
N LEU A 6 -12.75 27.09 -10.40
CA LEU A 6 -13.38 26.81 -9.12
C LEU A 6 -12.50 27.39 -8.01
N HIS A 7 -13.05 28.36 -7.27
CA HIS A 7 -12.30 29.10 -6.25
C HIS A 7 -12.78 28.80 -4.84
N THR A 8 -13.98 28.24 -4.69
CA THR A 8 -14.57 27.91 -3.41
C THR A 8 -15.02 26.45 -3.38
N ILE A 9 -15.06 25.88 -2.17
CA ILE A 9 -15.62 24.54 -1.95
C ILE A 9 -17.12 24.45 -2.29
N SER A 10 -17.82 25.58 -2.24
CA SER A 10 -19.25 25.65 -2.59
C SER A 10 -19.47 25.37 -4.06
N ASP A 11 -18.49 25.70 -4.91
CA ASP A 11 -18.55 25.44 -6.36
C ASP A 11 -18.50 23.93 -6.68
N LEU A 12 -17.97 23.09 -5.77
CA LEU A 12 -17.92 21.63 -5.92
C LEU A 12 -19.23 20.94 -5.55
N ILE A 13 -19.99 21.51 -4.62
CA ILE A 13 -21.21 20.88 -4.10
C ILE A 13 -22.18 20.50 -5.23
N PRO A 14 -22.55 21.40 -6.16
CA PRO A 14 -23.45 21.01 -7.26
C PRO A 14 -22.81 19.96 -8.18
N LEU A 15 -21.52 20.09 -8.49
CA LEU A 15 -20.80 19.15 -9.36
C LEU A 15 -20.76 17.73 -8.80
N LEU A 16 -20.55 17.58 -7.49
CA LEU A 16 -20.56 16.28 -6.82
C LEU A 16 -21.99 15.72 -6.73
N THR A 17 -22.98 16.59 -6.49
CA THR A 17 -24.40 16.20 -6.40
C THR A 17 -24.92 15.65 -7.74
N GLU A 18 -24.54 16.26 -8.86
CA GLU A 18 -24.85 15.74 -10.22
C GLU A 18 -24.33 14.32 -10.46
N ARG A 19 -23.25 13.95 -9.78
CA ARG A 19 -22.62 12.61 -9.82
C ARG A 19 -23.15 11.66 -8.75
N GLY A 20 -24.22 12.05 -8.05
CA GLY A 20 -24.83 11.27 -6.98
C GLY A 20 -24.04 11.26 -5.66
N ILE A 21 -23.08 12.16 -5.48
CA ILE A 21 -22.28 12.29 -4.27
C ILE A 21 -22.81 13.48 -3.45
N THR A 22 -23.53 13.18 -2.37
CA THR A 22 -23.98 14.19 -1.41
C THR A 22 -23.07 14.18 -0.18
N LEU A 23 -22.24 15.21 -0.03
CA LEU A 23 -21.36 15.41 1.13
C LEU A 23 -21.63 16.77 1.75
N SER A 24 -21.42 16.89 3.06
CA SER A 24 -21.50 18.18 3.75
C SER A 24 -20.34 19.09 3.35
N ALA A 25 -20.52 20.41 3.45
CA ALA A 25 -19.46 21.37 3.15
C ALA A 25 -18.19 21.11 3.97
N SER A 26 -18.33 20.70 5.23
CA SER A 26 -17.20 20.33 6.09
C SER A 26 -16.47 19.06 5.61
N GLN A 27 -17.21 18.08 5.07
CA GLN A 27 -16.60 16.88 4.48
C GLN A 27 -15.80 17.22 3.23
N ILE A 28 -16.35 18.06 2.35
CA ILE A 28 -15.66 18.54 1.15
C ILE A 28 -14.43 19.37 1.52
N TYR A 29 -14.56 20.28 2.49
CA TYR A 29 -13.44 21.05 3.00
C TYR A 29 -12.30 20.14 3.49
N ARG A 30 -12.60 19.11 4.30
CA ARG A 30 -11.58 18.18 4.77
C ARG A 30 -10.90 17.42 3.63
N LEU A 31 -11.64 17.04 2.58
CA LEU A 31 -11.08 16.34 1.42
C LEU A 31 -10.11 17.21 0.61
N VAL A 32 -10.39 18.50 0.50
CA VAL A 32 -9.62 19.43 -0.36
C VAL A 32 -8.51 20.13 0.41
N SER A 33 -8.71 20.43 1.70
CA SER A 33 -7.78 21.21 2.51
C SER A 33 -6.77 20.36 3.29
N THR A 34 -7.05 19.07 3.52
CA THR A 34 -6.17 18.17 4.26
C THR A 34 -5.98 16.86 3.50
N ARG A 35 -4.82 16.21 3.67
CA ARG A 35 -4.60 14.86 3.11
C ARG A 35 -5.47 13.84 3.86
N PRO A 36 -6.43 13.17 3.21
CA PRO A 36 -7.23 12.15 3.86
C PRO A 36 -6.45 10.84 3.99
N ASP A 37 -6.66 10.11 5.09
CA ASP A 37 -6.12 8.75 5.25
C ASP A 37 -6.86 7.73 4.37
N ARG A 38 -8.16 7.95 4.15
CA ARG A 38 -9.05 7.06 3.39
C ARG A 38 -10.08 7.88 2.62
N ILE A 39 -10.38 7.44 1.42
CA ILE A 39 -11.43 7.97 0.55
C ILE A 39 -12.08 6.80 -0.20
N SER A 40 -13.38 6.90 -0.51
CA SER A 40 -14.00 5.92 -1.39
C SER A 40 -13.59 6.16 -2.83
N LEU A 41 -13.49 5.09 -3.63
CA LEU A 41 -13.20 5.20 -5.06
C LEU A 41 -14.30 5.97 -5.82
N THR A 42 -15.55 5.89 -5.34
CA THR A 42 -16.67 6.64 -5.90
C THR A 42 -16.49 8.15 -5.76
N VAL A 43 -16.06 8.62 -4.58
CA VAL A 43 -15.76 10.06 -4.35
C VAL A 43 -14.53 10.48 -5.13
N LEU A 44 -13.49 9.65 -5.19
CA LEU A 44 -12.29 9.93 -5.98
C LEU A 44 -12.62 10.10 -7.47
N GLY A 45 -13.38 9.16 -8.05
CA GLY A 45 -13.82 9.24 -9.44
C GLY A 45 -14.71 10.45 -9.72
N ALA A 46 -15.61 10.77 -8.79
CA ALA A 46 -16.44 11.97 -8.92
C ALA A 46 -15.61 13.27 -8.84
N LEU A 47 -14.55 13.31 -8.03
CA LEU A 47 -13.64 14.44 -7.96
C LEU A 47 -12.82 14.60 -9.23
N THR A 48 -12.26 13.52 -9.79
CA THR A 48 -11.52 13.59 -11.06
C THR A 48 -12.41 14.05 -12.20
N ASP A 49 -13.65 13.56 -12.26
CA ASP A 49 -14.61 13.99 -13.27
C ASP A 49 -15.08 15.44 -13.05
N ALA A 50 -15.36 15.83 -11.80
CA ALA A 50 -15.70 17.21 -11.44
C ALA A 50 -14.53 18.19 -11.49
N LEU A 51 -13.30 17.73 -11.73
CA LEU A 51 -12.13 18.59 -11.88
C LEU A 51 -11.51 18.48 -13.27
N GLU A 52 -12.08 17.64 -14.14
CA GLU A 52 -11.55 17.31 -15.47
C GLU A 52 -10.05 16.97 -15.41
N CYS A 53 -9.66 16.20 -14.40
CA CYS A 53 -8.28 15.79 -14.19
C CYS A 53 -8.16 14.28 -14.00
N THR A 54 -6.93 13.78 -14.04
CA THR A 54 -6.65 12.36 -13.83
C THR A 54 -6.51 12.04 -12.34
N VAL A 55 -6.50 10.76 -12.01
CA VAL A 55 -6.31 10.30 -10.63
C VAL A 55 -4.89 10.62 -10.15
N GLU A 56 -3.92 10.57 -11.06
CA GLU A 56 -2.51 10.92 -10.84
C GLU A 56 -2.31 12.40 -10.52
N ASP A 57 -3.18 13.28 -11.04
CA ASP A 57 -3.16 14.71 -10.71
C ASP A 57 -3.60 14.98 -9.25
N LEU A 58 -4.39 14.08 -8.66
CA LEU A 58 -4.87 14.19 -7.28
C LEU A 58 -4.05 13.37 -6.29
N CYS A 59 -3.50 12.23 -6.72
CA CYS A 59 -2.87 11.23 -5.86
C CYS A 59 -1.53 10.78 -6.41
N ALA A 60 -0.47 10.93 -5.61
CA ALA A 60 0.81 10.31 -5.89
C ALA A 60 0.80 8.86 -5.38
N PHE A 61 0.84 7.89 -6.30
CA PHE A 61 0.95 6.48 -5.96
C PHE A 61 2.40 6.05 -5.88
N ARG A 62 2.76 5.39 -4.78
CA ARG A 62 4.06 4.73 -4.62
C ARG A 62 3.83 3.32 -4.13
N ALA A 63 4.33 2.34 -4.87
CA ALA A 63 4.37 0.97 -4.40
C ALA A 63 5.42 0.87 -3.29
N GLU A 64 4.98 0.62 -2.07
CA GLU A 64 5.87 0.33 -0.94
C GLU A 64 5.86 -1.18 -0.71
N ALA A 65 7.01 -1.83 -0.93
CA ALA A 65 7.15 -3.25 -0.65
C ALA A 65 7.04 -3.46 0.85
N ALA A 66 6.02 -4.21 1.29
CA ALA A 66 5.90 -4.57 2.70
C ALA A 66 7.16 -5.34 3.13
N PRO A 67 7.73 -5.04 4.31
CA PRO A 67 8.91 -5.76 4.79
C PRO A 67 8.55 -7.24 4.94
N ILE A 68 9.21 -8.09 4.16
CA ILE A 68 9.10 -9.54 4.31
C ILE A 68 9.63 -9.86 5.70
N ARG A 69 8.79 -10.47 6.56
CA ARG A 69 9.26 -11.02 7.83
C ARG A 69 10.30 -12.09 7.50
N LYS A 70 11.58 -11.80 7.78
CA LYS A 70 12.61 -12.84 7.77
C LYS A 70 12.26 -13.82 8.88
N ALA A 71 11.97 -15.08 8.52
CA ALA A 71 11.86 -16.13 9.52
C ALA A 71 13.20 -16.24 10.26
N ALA A 72 13.15 -16.23 11.60
CA ALA A 72 14.33 -16.48 12.43
C ALA A 72 14.82 -17.91 12.15
N GLY A 73 15.89 -18.03 11.35
CA GLY A 73 16.41 -19.32 10.89
C GLY A 73 17.22 -19.24 9.59
N ALA A 74 17.06 -18.16 8.81
CA ALA A 74 17.87 -17.92 7.61
C ALA A 74 19.25 -17.32 7.96
N SER A 75 20.03 -18.03 8.78
CA SER A 75 21.47 -17.84 8.89
C SER A 75 22.14 -18.86 7.98
N PRO A 76 23.23 -18.54 7.25
CA PRO A 76 23.81 -19.41 6.22
C PRO A 76 24.57 -20.64 6.77
N THR A 77 24.45 -20.95 8.06
CA THR A 77 25.27 -21.96 8.74
C THR A 77 24.46 -23.12 9.30
N VAL A 78 23.44 -23.59 8.57
CA VAL A 78 22.89 -24.92 8.83
C VAL A 78 23.81 -25.91 8.13
N ILE A 79 24.78 -26.46 8.87
CA ILE A 79 25.65 -27.53 8.37
C ILE A 79 24.83 -28.82 8.41
N ASP A 80 24.64 -29.47 7.26
CA ASP A 80 24.01 -30.78 7.20
C ASP A 80 24.97 -31.84 7.75
N LEU A 81 24.75 -32.26 8.99
CA LEU A 81 25.57 -33.26 9.68
C LEU A 81 25.63 -34.60 8.93
N ASN A 82 24.62 -34.93 8.11
CA ASN A 82 24.63 -36.16 7.31
C ASN A 82 25.71 -36.12 6.22
N THR A 83 26.12 -34.93 5.77
CA THR A 83 27.19 -34.77 4.78
C THR A 83 28.57 -34.59 5.42
N THR A 84 28.63 -34.11 6.66
CA THR A 84 29.89 -33.78 7.33
C THR A 84 30.43 -34.90 8.21
N ILE A 85 29.60 -35.81 8.71
CA ILE A 85 30.04 -36.91 9.58
C ILE A 85 29.66 -38.25 8.95
N HIS A 86 30.67 -39.06 8.61
CA HIS A 86 30.47 -40.42 8.10
C HIS A 86 30.96 -41.45 9.12
N PRO A 87 30.18 -42.51 9.41
CA PRO A 87 30.57 -43.53 10.37
C PRO A 87 31.80 -44.30 9.89
N LYS A 88 32.88 -44.27 10.69
CA LYS A 88 34.11 -44.99 10.39
C LYS A 88 33.96 -46.47 10.75
N ARG A 89 34.30 -47.36 9.81
CA ARG A 89 34.18 -48.82 9.99
C ARG A 89 35.01 -49.29 11.20
N ALA A 90 34.34 -49.89 12.18
CA ALA A 90 35.01 -50.47 13.34
C ALA A 90 35.87 -51.67 12.90
N ARG A 91 37.12 -51.73 13.36
CA ARG A 91 37.98 -52.92 13.23
C ARG A 91 37.92 -53.68 14.55
N ILE A 92 37.24 -54.82 14.55
CA ILE A 92 37.20 -55.71 15.70
C ILE A 92 38.54 -56.45 15.75
N ARG A 93 39.31 -56.24 16.81
CA ARG A 93 40.46 -57.09 17.13
C ARG A 93 39.96 -58.19 18.05
N ARG A 94 40.22 -59.45 17.72
CA ARG A 94 40.09 -60.54 18.69
C ARG A 94 41.19 -60.34 19.71
N THR A 95 40.79 -60.20 20.97
CA THR A 95 41.68 -60.33 22.11
C THR A 95 41.95 -61.81 22.28
N ASP A 96 43.22 -62.21 22.34
CA ASP A 96 43.63 -63.55 22.79
C ASP A 96 43.43 -63.68 24.31
#